data_AF-A0A9W9TY87-F1
#
_entry.id   AF-A0A9W9TY87-F1
#
_cell.length_a   1.000
_cell.length_b   1.000
_cell.length_c   1.000
_cell.angle_alpha   90.00
_cell.angle_beta   90.00
_cell.angle_gamma   90.00
#
_symmetry.space_group_name_H-M   'P 1'
#
loop_
_entity.id
_entity.type
_entity.pdbx_description
1 polymer ?
#
loop_
_entity_poly.entity_id
_entity_poly.type
_entity_poly.pdbx_seq_one_letter_code
_entity_poly.pdbx_strand_id
1 'polypeptide(L)' 'MPAVDPSLIELDYCGIRPKLGRGGAVNVGKGFQDFIIQEEEGFPGFVNLLGIESPGLTSSLAIGDMVDGILYK' A
#
# COMPACT_ATOMS: atom_id res chain seq x y z
N MET A 1 21.63 -12.00 18.68
CA MET A 1 22.88 -11.83 17.89
C MET A 1 23.99 -11.41 18.84
N PRO A 2 24.95 -12.28 19.16
CA PRO A 2 25.98 -11.98 20.17
C PRO A 2 27.14 -11.08 19.67
N ALA A 3 27.06 -10.49 18.47
CA ALA A 3 28.14 -9.72 17.84
C ALA A 3 27.73 -8.29 17.42
N VAL A 4 26.67 -7.72 18.01
CA VAL A 4 26.25 -6.33 17.72
C VAL A 4 27.12 -5.37 18.52
N ASP A 5 27.81 -4.44 17.84
CA ASP A 5 28.53 -3.33 18.45
C ASP A 5 27.53 -2.22 18.85
N PRO A 6 27.38 -1.88 20.14
CA PRO A 6 26.45 -0.85 20.59
C PRO A 6 26.73 0.54 20.03
N SER A 7 27.97 0.83 19.61
CA SER A 7 28.34 2.14 19.05
C SER A 7 27.80 2.36 17.63
N LEU A 8 27.37 1.28 16.96
CA LEU A 8 26.81 1.31 15.60
C LEU A 8 25.28 1.35 15.59
N ILE A 9 24.63 1.53 16.74
CA ILE A 9 23.18 1.65 16.82
C ILE A 9 22.77 3.05 16.33
N GLU A 10 21.95 3.07 15.28
CA GLU A 10 21.36 4.29 14.72
C GLU A 10 19.86 4.37 15.02
N LEU A 11 19.24 5.49 14.64
CA LEU A 11 17.80 5.67 14.77
C LEU A 11 17.04 4.64 13.92
N ASP A 12 16.13 3.93 14.57
CA ASP A 12 15.20 3.04 13.89
C ASP A 12 13.96 3.80 13.42
N TYR A 13 13.21 3.18 12.52
CA TYR A 13 11.93 3.71 12.04
C TYR A 13 10.84 2.64 12.13
N CYS A 14 9.61 3.11 12.31
CA CYS A 14 8.42 2.26 12.20
C CYS A 14 7.49 2.83 11.13
N GLY A 15 6.65 1.96 10.57
CA GLY A 15 5.68 2.33 9.54
C GLY A 15 4.33 1.65 9.76
N ILE A 16 3.27 2.28 9.28
CA ILE A 16 1.92 1.75 9.30
C ILE A 16 1.59 1.24 7.90
N ARG A 17 1.16 -0.03 7.80
CA ARG A 17 0.68 -0.58 6.52
C ARG A 17 -0.78 -0.20 6.28
N PRO A 18 -1.13 0.33 5.09
CA PRO A 18 -2.51 0.73 4.79
C PRO A 18 -3.34 -0.50 4.40
N LYS A 19 -3.89 -1.24 5.36
CA LYS A 19 -4.69 -2.46 5.09
C LYS A 19 -6.16 -2.14 4.81
N LEU A 20 -6.79 -2.82 3.84
CA LEU A 20 -8.23 -2.69 3.56
C LEU A 20 -9.14 -3.41 4.57
N GLY A 21 -8.70 -4.56 5.09
CA GLY A 21 -9.52 -5.43 5.95
C GLY A 21 -9.24 -5.27 7.45
N ARG A 22 -10.30 -5.35 8.27
CA ARG A 22 -10.18 -5.61 9.71
C ARG A 22 -9.74 -7.06 9.92
N GLY A 23 -8.49 -7.28 10.36
CA GLY A 23 -7.96 -8.61 10.69
C GLY A 23 -6.65 -9.00 9.98
N GLY A 24 -6.12 -8.17 9.09
CA GLY A 24 -4.88 -8.49 8.37
C GLY A 24 -5.06 -9.60 7.33
N ALA A 25 -4.03 -10.43 7.13
CA ALA A 25 -4.01 -11.49 6.11
C ALA A 25 -4.98 -12.67 6.40
N VAL A 26 -5.55 -12.74 7.60
CA VAL A 26 -6.54 -13.73 8.00
C VAL A 26 -7.93 -13.10 7.97
N ASN A 27 -8.47 -12.92 6.76
CA ASN A 27 -9.91 -12.71 6.62
C ASN A 27 -10.61 -14.04 6.91
N VAL A 28 -11.11 -14.20 8.13
CA VAL A 28 -12.11 -15.22 8.44
C VAL A 28 -13.42 -14.78 7.76
N GLY A 29 -13.65 -15.27 6.52
CA GLY A 29 -14.99 -15.35 5.95
C GLY A 29 -15.34 -14.45 4.76
N LYS A 30 -14.48 -13.57 4.26
CA LYS A 30 -14.68 -12.88 2.96
C LYS A 30 -13.33 -12.74 2.24
N GLY A 31 -13.28 -13.07 0.95
CA GLY A 31 -12.06 -13.23 0.16
C GLY A 31 -11.00 -12.14 0.36
N PHE A 32 -9.73 -12.51 0.12
CA PHE A 32 -8.59 -11.60 0.15
C PHE A 32 -8.90 -10.34 -0.67
N GLN A 33 -8.90 -9.16 -0.02
CA GLN A 33 -8.95 -7.87 -0.71
C GLN A 33 -7.53 -7.32 -0.72
N ASP A 34 -6.96 -7.23 -1.92
CA ASP A 34 -5.57 -6.83 -2.12
C ASP A 34 -5.43 -5.31 -1.98
N PHE A 35 -5.95 -4.55 -2.94
CA PHE A 35 -5.97 -3.08 -2.94
C PHE A 35 -7.06 -2.53 -3.87
N ILE A 36 -7.33 -1.23 -3.79
CA ILE A 36 -8.28 -0.49 -4.65
C ILE A 36 -7.49 0.58 -5.42
N ILE A 37 -7.67 0.60 -6.74
CA ILE A 37 -7.25 1.67 -7.64
C ILE A 37 -8.46 2.05 -8.50
N GLN A 38 -9.09 3.19 -8.23
CA GLN A 38 -10.28 3.63 -8.97
C GLN A 38 -10.53 5.13 -8.84
N GLU A 39 -11.20 5.73 -9.83
CA GLU A 39 -11.77 7.07 -9.69
C GLU A 39 -13.00 7.02 -8.78
N GLU A 40 -13.14 8.00 -7.89
CA GLU A 40 -14.25 8.09 -6.95
C GLU A 40 -15.52 8.64 -7.61
N GLU A 41 -16.63 7.93 -7.41
CA GLU A 41 -17.92 8.34 -7.96
C GLU A 41 -18.36 9.69 -7.40
N GLY A 42 -18.70 10.63 -8.27
CA GLY A 42 -19.11 11.99 -7.89
C GLY A 42 -17.96 12.96 -7.62
N PHE A 43 -16.70 12.52 -7.74
CA PHE A 43 -15.51 13.37 -7.58
C PHE A 43 -14.57 13.26 -8.79
N PRO A 44 -14.87 13.95 -9.91
CA PRO A 44 -14.07 13.87 -11.12
C PRO A 44 -12.59 14.22 -10.88
N GLY A 45 -11.70 13.35 -11.34
CA GLY A 45 -10.25 13.47 -11.20
C GLY A 45 -9.69 13.00 -9.87
N PHE A 46 -10.52 12.50 -8.94
CA PHE A 46 -10.07 11.98 -7.66
C PHE A 46 -9.87 10.45 -7.73
N VAL A 47 -8.62 9.99 -7.77
CA VAL A 47 -8.27 8.56 -7.84
C VAL A 47 -7.81 8.04 -6.48
N ASN A 48 -8.52 7.02 -5.99
CA ASN A 48 -8.22 6.31 -4.76
C ASN A 48 -7.14 5.24 -4.97
N LEU A 49 -6.11 5.23 -4.12
CA LEU A 49 -5.08 4.19 -4.01
C LEU A 49 -5.09 3.63 -2.58
N LEU A 50 -5.95 2.65 -2.31
CA LEU A 50 -6.22 2.16 -0.95
C LEU A 50 -5.72 0.72 -0.79
N GLY A 51 -5.25 0.34 0.40
CA GLY A 51 -4.98 -1.08 0.70
C GLY A 51 -3.60 -1.60 0.29
N ILE A 52 -2.77 -0.81 -0.38
CA ILE A 52 -1.54 -1.30 -1.02
C ILE A 52 -0.46 -1.63 0.03
N GLU A 53 -0.47 -2.86 0.56
CA GLU A 53 0.56 -3.36 1.48
C GLU A 53 1.87 -3.71 0.75
N SER A 54 1.75 -4.52 -0.30
CA SER A 54 2.80 -4.95 -1.21
C SER A 54 2.09 -5.38 -2.49
N PRO A 55 2.51 -4.95 -3.69
CA PRO A 55 3.80 -4.33 -4.03
C PRO A 55 3.76 -2.79 -4.12
N GLY A 56 3.58 -2.05 -3.03
CA GLY A 56 3.45 -0.58 -3.08
C GLY A 56 4.66 0.15 -3.66
N LEU A 57 5.84 -0.01 -3.04
CA LEU A 57 7.05 0.66 -3.51
C LEU A 57 7.56 0.07 -4.83
N THR A 58 7.60 -1.26 -4.92
CA THR A 58 8.17 -1.98 -6.07
C THR A 58 7.35 -1.83 -7.34
N SER A 59 6.03 -1.59 -7.24
CA SER A 59 5.14 -1.39 -8.40
C SER A 59 4.67 0.05 -8.55
N SER A 60 5.28 1.01 -7.85
CA SER A 60 4.91 2.43 -7.88
C SER A 60 4.80 3.03 -9.29
N LEU A 61 5.72 2.68 -10.19
CA LEU A 61 5.69 3.15 -11.59
C LEU A 61 4.50 2.58 -12.37
N ALA A 62 4.24 1.28 -12.26
CA ALA A 62 3.10 0.64 -12.93
C ALA A 62 1.75 1.15 -12.38
N ILE A 63 1.69 1.47 -11.09
CA ILE A 63 0.53 2.14 -10.48
C ILE A 63 0.35 3.54 -11.11
N GLY A 64 1.45 4.28 -11.31
CA GLY A 64 1.42 5.57 -11.99
C GLY A 64 0.82 5.48 -13.41
N ASP A 65 1.26 4.50 -14.21
CA ASP A 65 0.74 4.27 -15.57
C ASP A 65 -0.76 3.93 -15.57
N MET A 66 -1.22 3.18 -14.56
CA MET A 66 -2.65 2.87 -14.39
C MET A 66 -3.46 4.13 -14.06
N VAL A 67 -2.96 4.99 -13.17
CA VAL A 67 -3.63 6.25 -12.82
C VAL A 67 -3.67 7.22 -14.00
N ASP A 68 -2.60 7.30 -14.79
CA ASP A 68 -2.58 8.07 -16.06
C ASP A 68 -3.68 7.59 -17.02
N GLY A 69 -3.83 6.27 -17.16
CA GLY A 69 -4.87 5.67 -17.98
C GLY A 69 -6.30 5.89 -17.47
N ILE A 70 -6.49 6.16 -16.18
CA ILE A 70 -7.80 6.49 -15.60
C ILE A 70 -8.13 7.97 -15.83
N LEU A 71 -7.14 8.86 -15.72
CA LEU A 71 -7.36 10.30 -15.72
C LEU A 71 -7.35 10.96 -17.11
N TYR A 72 -6.58 10.42 -18.04
CA TYR A 72 -6.25 11.11 -19.29
C TYR A 72 -6.58 10.32 -20.55
N LYS A 73 -6.99 9.05 -20.43
CA LYS A 73 -7.35 8.17 -21.57
C LYS A 73 -8.81 7.76 -21.48
#